data_AF-A0A9E5EJ81-F1
#
_entry.id   AF-A0A9E5EJ81-F1
#
_cell.length_a   1.000
_cell.length_b   1.000
_cell.length_c   1.000
_cell.angle_alpha   90.00
_cell.angle_beta   90.00
_cell.angle_gamma   90.00
#
_symmetry.space_group_name_H-M   'P 1'
#
loop_
_entity.id
_entity.type
_entity.pdbx_description
1 polymer ?
#
loop_
_entity_poly.entity_id
_entity_poly.type
_entity_poly.pdbx_seq_one_letter_code
_entity_poly.pdbx_strand_id
1 'polypeptide(L)'
;MTNAGTISAVLAGSGALTKNGAGTSTLSGANTFTGGVSLNAGTLAISANSALGNGSVTIASNAIISGLTNLNVTNGIAVSTGAAGTLDVASTFTQTNTGVISGAGSLVKAGAGTLQLAASNTYTGGLTVDAGTVILSGSGTLTATNGTVKIGAGTVNLGGLSRTNGAFTLDTGTLTNGTLTASSFGLTNAGTVSAVLAGSGALTKSGSGNATLSGANTFSGGATVNAGTLTLSGSGTLGATNGALTIGAGTVNLGGLSRTNGAFTLDTGTLTNGTLTATSYSLTNSGTISANLAGTGALTKSGSGTATLSGANTYSGGTTVSGGTLVGNTTSLVGNITNNAVVEFGQATAGTYSNVISGSGAFRKSGVGELTLNQANTYSGGTTVNQGTLKLNRAGNGNGGTILGTIAVNGGTLLLGQANQISDSSAINLSGGTINTGGFADQVGQLTVSANSSISGLVATSGSTSNQFLFSSVNLTNYATDSGSTLNLGSYSYNSTITFASSGANTWTGYGDGTSLNNFANKIQFGNSGLKAQISFTSGANGLTYVTAIPEPKVYVAMAMLVALVGAAEYRRRRSAKSAAV
;
A
#
# COMPACT_ATOMS: atom_id res chain seq x y z
N MET A 1 -48.34 22.60 33.56
CA MET A 1 -48.74 22.05 32.23
C MET A 1 -48.56 20.53 32.23
N THR A 2 -49.68 19.80 32.24
CA THR A 2 -49.71 18.32 32.19
C THR A 2 -50.25 17.78 30.86
N ASN A 3 -51.09 18.56 30.17
CA ASN A 3 -51.66 18.21 28.87
C ASN A 3 -50.99 19.00 27.73
N ALA A 4 -51.06 18.45 26.50
CA ALA A 4 -50.67 19.17 25.30
C ALA A 4 -51.65 20.31 25.00
N GLY A 5 -51.16 21.40 24.38
CA GLY A 5 -51.99 22.56 24.05
C GLY A 5 -51.20 23.86 23.88
N THR A 6 -51.86 24.90 23.41
CA THR A 6 -51.26 26.22 23.16
C THR A 6 -51.77 27.25 24.14
N ILE A 7 -50.85 28.00 24.76
CA ILE A 7 -51.14 29.18 25.56
C ILE A 7 -50.65 30.40 24.79
N SER A 8 -51.61 31.15 24.25
CA SER A 8 -51.36 32.40 23.52
C SER A 8 -51.51 33.65 24.37
N ALA A 9 -52.09 33.52 25.57
CA ALA A 9 -52.20 34.62 26.52
C ALA A 9 -50.83 35.00 27.09
N VAL A 10 -50.68 36.28 27.46
CA VAL A 10 -49.52 36.76 28.24
C VAL A 10 -49.66 36.30 29.68
N LEU A 11 -48.73 35.47 30.13
CA LEU A 11 -48.59 35.03 31.52
C LEU A 11 -47.68 36.01 32.28
N ALA A 12 -48.12 36.47 33.45
CA ALA A 12 -47.43 37.46 34.29
C ALA A 12 -47.43 37.05 35.77
N GLY A 13 -46.67 37.76 36.60
CA GLY A 13 -46.58 37.54 38.05
C GLY A 13 -45.30 36.83 38.50
N SER A 14 -45.19 36.53 39.79
CA SER A 14 -43.99 35.91 40.38
C SER A 14 -43.99 34.37 40.37
N GLY A 15 -45.08 33.74 39.92
CA GLY A 15 -45.21 32.28 39.89
C GLY A 15 -44.28 31.60 38.89
N ALA A 16 -43.92 30.36 39.18
CA ALA A 16 -43.15 29.48 38.29
C ALA A 16 -44.07 28.64 37.40
N LEU A 17 -43.58 28.28 36.20
CA LEU A 17 -44.28 27.40 35.28
C LEU A 17 -43.63 26.01 35.25
N THR A 18 -44.35 24.97 35.66
CA THR A 18 -43.86 23.58 35.62
C THR A 18 -44.52 22.79 34.50
N LYS A 19 -43.73 22.09 33.69
CA LYS A 19 -44.17 21.19 32.60
C LYS A 19 -43.85 19.74 32.96
N ASN A 20 -44.89 18.95 33.23
CA ASN A 20 -44.79 17.54 33.65
C ASN A 20 -45.34 16.55 32.62
N GLY A 21 -46.12 17.01 31.64
CA GLY A 21 -46.71 16.13 30.62
C GLY A 21 -45.69 15.68 29.57
N ALA A 22 -45.84 14.48 29.00
CA ALA A 22 -44.96 13.99 27.94
C ALA A 22 -45.20 14.66 26.56
N GLY A 23 -46.39 15.20 26.32
CA GLY A 23 -46.75 15.85 25.05
C GLY A 23 -46.15 17.24 24.84
N THR A 24 -46.47 17.87 23.72
CA THR A 24 -46.04 19.24 23.38
C THR A 24 -47.00 20.28 23.95
N SER A 25 -46.51 21.22 24.75
CA SER A 25 -47.22 22.46 25.09
C SER A 25 -46.56 23.63 24.38
N THR A 26 -47.32 24.60 23.89
CA THR A 26 -46.79 25.77 23.17
C THR A 26 -47.03 27.04 23.96
N LEU A 27 -46.00 27.85 24.16
CA LEU A 27 -46.09 29.23 24.65
C LEU A 27 -45.85 30.19 23.48
N SER A 28 -46.92 30.80 22.98
CA SER A 28 -46.83 31.75 21.87
C SER A 28 -46.91 33.21 22.32
N GLY A 29 -47.32 33.47 23.56
CA GLY A 29 -47.37 34.82 24.14
C GLY A 29 -45.99 35.33 24.57
N ALA A 30 -45.80 36.66 24.54
CA ALA A 30 -44.64 37.33 25.12
C ALA A 30 -44.85 37.47 26.64
N ASN A 31 -44.40 36.46 27.39
CA ASN A 31 -44.66 36.35 28.82
C ASN A 31 -43.74 37.25 29.66
N THR A 32 -44.18 37.63 30.86
CA THR A 32 -43.46 38.53 31.80
C THR A 32 -43.31 37.95 33.21
N PHE A 33 -43.75 36.71 33.45
CA PHE A 33 -43.61 36.08 34.76
C PHE A 33 -42.14 35.88 35.15
N THR A 34 -41.82 36.01 36.44
CA THR A 34 -40.44 36.00 36.94
C THR A 34 -40.04 34.72 37.67
N GLY A 35 -40.99 33.85 38.03
CA GLY A 35 -40.72 32.62 38.79
C GLY A 35 -39.98 31.53 38.02
N GLY A 36 -39.77 31.71 36.72
CA GLY A 36 -39.03 30.77 35.86
C GLY A 36 -39.84 29.59 35.36
N VAL A 37 -39.16 28.68 34.66
CA VAL A 37 -39.75 27.50 34.01
C VAL A 37 -39.02 26.23 34.45
N SER A 38 -39.75 25.20 34.85
CA SER A 38 -39.22 23.87 35.15
C SER A 38 -39.77 22.84 34.16
N LEU A 39 -38.87 22.18 33.42
CA LEU A 39 -39.18 21.20 32.38
C LEU A 39 -38.84 19.79 32.88
N ASN A 40 -39.85 19.07 33.36
CA ASN A 40 -39.73 17.73 33.91
C ASN A 40 -40.10 16.62 32.91
N ALA A 41 -40.76 16.96 31.79
CA ALA A 41 -41.02 16.03 30.69
C ALA A 41 -41.46 16.73 29.40
N GLY A 42 -41.35 16.00 28.28
CA GLY A 42 -41.93 16.33 26.99
C GLY A 42 -41.36 17.59 26.34
N THR A 43 -42.14 18.18 25.43
CA THR A 43 -41.74 19.35 24.65
C THR A 43 -42.45 20.62 25.13
N LEU A 44 -41.69 21.70 25.26
CA LEU A 44 -42.21 23.06 25.37
C LEU A 44 -41.83 23.83 24.11
N ALA A 45 -42.80 24.05 23.23
CA ALA A 45 -42.62 24.85 22.04
C ALA A 45 -42.74 26.35 22.37
N ILE A 46 -41.91 27.19 21.77
CA ILE A 46 -41.88 28.64 21.98
C ILE A 46 -41.91 29.40 20.66
N SER A 47 -42.66 30.50 20.63
CA SER A 47 -42.86 31.31 19.41
C SER A 47 -42.76 32.82 19.65
N ALA A 48 -42.23 33.24 20.80
CA ALA A 48 -41.95 34.64 21.12
C ALA A 48 -40.65 34.74 21.95
N ASN A 49 -39.91 35.86 21.81
CA ASN A 49 -38.62 36.05 22.49
C ASN A 49 -38.68 35.85 24.01
N SER A 50 -39.73 36.39 24.66
CA SER A 50 -39.96 36.25 26.10
C SER A 50 -41.00 35.16 26.43
N ALA A 51 -41.20 34.17 25.55
CA ALA A 51 -42.16 33.09 25.81
C ALA A 51 -41.87 32.32 27.11
N LEU A 52 -40.62 32.28 27.57
CA LEU A 52 -40.21 31.62 28.81
C LEU A 52 -40.28 32.55 30.04
N GLY A 53 -40.82 33.77 29.89
CA GLY A 53 -40.84 34.79 30.95
C GLY A 53 -39.48 35.42 31.18
N ASN A 54 -39.27 36.00 32.37
CA ASN A 54 -38.05 36.71 32.77
C ASN A 54 -37.21 35.93 33.80
N GLY A 55 -37.69 34.76 34.25
CA GLY A 55 -36.98 33.89 35.19
C GLY A 55 -36.00 32.92 34.50
N SER A 56 -35.32 32.09 35.29
CA SER A 56 -34.47 31.02 34.77
C SER A 56 -35.31 29.82 34.27
N VAL A 57 -34.68 28.98 33.45
CA VAL A 57 -35.26 27.73 32.96
C VAL A 57 -34.43 26.57 33.50
N THR A 58 -35.09 25.57 34.08
CA THR A 58 -34.45 24.33 34.53
C THR A 58 -34.96 23.16 33.70
N ILE A 59 -34.06 22.45 33.02
CA ILE A 59 -34.34 21.19 32.32
C ILE A 59 -33.96 20.05 33.25
N ALA A 60 -34.95 19.47 33.93
CA ALA A 60 -34.75 18.47 34.97
C ALA A 60 -34.69 17.02 34.45
N SER A 61 -35.07 16.82 33.18
CA SER A 61 -35.19 15.52 32.51
C SER A 61 -34.71 15.65 31.05
N ASN A 62 -34.94 14.64 30.21
CA ASN A 62 -34.69 14.72 28.77
C ASN A 62 -35.74 15.56 28.01
N ALA A 63 -36.13 16.71 28.57
CA ALA A 63 -37.15 17.58 28.02
C ALA A 63 -36.60 18.43 26.85
N ILE A 64 -37.51 18.88 26.00
CA ILE A 64 -37.23 19.60 24.76
C ILE A 64 -37.77 21.02 24.86
N ILE A 65 -36.97 22.02 24.51
CA ILE A 65 -37.43 23.36 24.13
C ILE A 65 -37.42 23.42 22.61
N SER A 66 -38.58 23.63 21.98
CA SER A 66 -38.70 23.68 20.51
C SER A 66 -38.98 25.11 20.03
N GLY A 67 -38.01 25.73 19.37
CA GLY A 67 -38.12 27.07 18.79
C GLY A 67 -38.82 27.04 17.44
N LEU A 68 -39.98 27.68 17.32
CA LEU A 68 -40.83 27.67 16.12
C LEU A 68 -40.78 28.97 15.31
N THR A 69 -39.87 29.89 15.64
CA THR A 69 -39.64 31.14 14.93
C THR A 69 -38.22 31.64 15.20
N ASN A 70 -37.83 32.78 14.64
CA ASN A 70 -36.61 33.46 15.03
C ASN A 70 -36.73 34.00 16.46
N LEU A 71 -35.82 33.61 17.33
CA LEU A 71 -35.92 33.84 18.76
C LEU A 71 -34.64 34.45 19.32
N ASN A 72 -34.78 35.41 20.24
CA ASN A 72 -33.72 35.81 21.16
C ASN A 72 -34.10 35.38 22.57
N VAL A 73 -33.51 34.30 23.05
CA VAL A 73 -33.76 33.73 24.37
C VAL A 73 -32.72 34.26 25.34
N THR A 74 -33.17 35.11 26.26
CA THR A 74 -32.32 35.78 27.26
C THR A 74 -32.27 35.02 28.59
N ASN A 75 -33.18 34.06 28.79
CA ASN A 75 -33.25 33.26 30.01
C ASN A 75 -31.98 32.42 30.20
N GLY A 76 -31.47 32.37 31.44
CA GLY A 76 -30.49 31.36 31.82
C GLY A 76 -31.13 29.97 31.80
N ILE A 77 -30.45 28.98 31.21
CA ILE A 77 -30.95 27.61 31.08
C ILE A 77 -30.03 26.66 31.85
N ALA A 78 -30.51 26.05 32.91
CA ALA A 78 -29.78 25.05 33.68
C ALA A 78 -30.22 23.64 33.28
N VAL A 79 -29.29 22.78 32.85
CA VAL A 79 -29.54 21.36 32.57
C VAL A 79 -29.12 20.53 33.78
N SER A 80 -30.07 19.85 34.41
CA SER A 80 -29.84 19.08 35.62
C SER A 80 -28.93 17.88 35.37
N THR A 81 -28.25 17.43 36.43
CA THR A 81 -27.38 16.24 36.39
C THR A 81 -28.12 15.03 35.84
N GLY A 82 -27.52 14.32 34.87
CA GLY A 82 -28.11 13.13 34.24
C GLY A 82 -29.17 13.41 33.18
N ALA A 83 -29.58 14.67 32.97
CA ALA A 83 -30.49 15.05 31.91
C ALA A 83 -29.77 15.31 30.57
N ALA A 84 -30.48 15.08 29.47
CA ALA A 84 -30.12 15.55 28.13
C ALA A 84 -31.12 16.63 27.69
N GLY A 85 -30.78 17.88 27.96
CA GLY A 85 -31.63 19.01 27.60
C GLY A 85 -31.57 19.30 26.11
N THR A 86 -32.69 19.16 25.42
CA THR A 86 -32.73 19.34 23.96
C THR A 86 -33.23 20.73 23.59
N LEU A 87 -32.45 21.45 22.79
CA LEU A 87 -32.88 22.64 22.07
C LEU A 87 -33.14 22.23 20.62
N ASP A 88 -34.41 22.11 20.28
CA ASP A 88 -34.87 21.82 18.93
C ASP A 88 -35.19 23.13 18.22
N VAL A 89 -34.49 23.42 17.12
CA VAL A 89 -34.77 24.63 16.32
C VAL A 89 -35.33 24.19 14.98
N ALA A 90 -36.59 24.55 14.72
CA ALA A 90 -37.26 24.18 13.48
C ALA A 90 -36.53 24.76 12.25
N SER A 91 -36.73 24.13 11.09
CA SER A 91 -36.05 24.50 9.84
C SER A 91 -36.21 25.99 9.52
N THR A 92 -35.17 26.58 8.91
CA THR A 92 -35.10 28.01 8.50
C THR A 92 -34.98 29.04 9.62
N PHE A 93 -35.28 28.68 10.88
CA PHE A 93 -35.21 29.62 12.00
C PHE A 93 -33.84 29.65 12.67
N THR A 94 -33.56 30.80 13.29
CA THR A 94 -32.42 30.99 14.18
C THR A 94 -32.90 31.30 15.59
N GLN A 95 -32.46 30.51 16.55
CA GLN A 95 -32.59 30.80 17.97
C GLN A 95 -31.24 31.29 18.50
N THR A 96 -31.19 32.55 18.92
CA THR A 96 -30.03 33.15 19.58
C THR A 96 -30.20 33.09 21.07
N ASN A 97 -29.34 32.35 21.75
CA ASN A 97 -29.30 32.28 23.20
C ASN A 97 -28.25 33.26 23.73
N THR A 98 -28.72 34.30 24.42
CA THR A 98 -27.90 35.31 25.10
C THR A 98 -27.84 35.09 26.61
N GLY A 99 -28.74 34.27 27.16
CA GLY A 99 -28.63 33.74 28.52
C GLY A 99 -27.60 32.62 28.63
N VAL A 100 -26.96 32.51 29.81
CA VAL A 100 -25.98 31.45 30.10
C VAL A 100 -26.67 30.09 30.20
N ILE A 101 -26.16 29.10 29.45
CA ILE A 101 -26.50 27.69 29.66
C ILE A 101 -25.53 27.11 30.70
N SER A 102 -26.05 26.44 31.73
CA SER A 102 -25.29 25.91 32.87
C SER A 102 -25.77 24.50 33.29
N GLY A 103 -25.13 23.92 34.32
CA GLY A 103 -25.52 22.63 34.89
C GLY A 103 -24.71 21.44 34.40
N ALA A 104 -24.88 20.29 35.05
CA ALA A 104 -24.08 19.09 34.78
C ALA A 104 -24.67 18.17 33.72
N GLY A 105 -25.91 18.42 33.28
CA GLY A 105 -26.52 17.69 32.17
C GLY A 105 -25.92 18.03 30.82
N SER A 106 -26.20 17.18 29.83
CA SER A 106 -25.74 17.38 28.46
C SER A 106 -26.72 18.26 27.68
N LEU A 107 -26.19 19.06 26.75
CA LEU A 107 -26.98 19.82 25.81
C LEU A 107 -27.10 19.05 24.48
N VAL A 108 -28.31 18.97 23.93
CA VAL A 108 -28.57 18.38 22.61
C VAL A 108 -29.14 19.47 21.71
N LYS A 109 -28.54 19.68 20.54
CA LYS A 109 -29.11 20.48 19.47
C LYS A 109 -29.79 19.54 18.47
N ALA A 110 -31.11 19.70 18.35
CA ALA A 110 -31.96 19.01 17.38
C ALA A 110 -32.61 20.00 16.40
N GLY A 111 -33.29 19.47 15.40
CA GLY A 111 -33.96 20.26 14.37
C GLY A 111 -33.00 20.87 13.34
N ALA A 112 -33.51 21.18 12.15
CA ALA A 112 -32.69 21.62 11.03
C ALA A 112 -32.24 23.09 11.10
N GLY A 113 -32.81 23.89 12.01
CA GLY A 113 -32.49 25.31 12.18
C GLY A 113 -31.15 25.58 12.87
N THR A 114 -30.91 26.86 13.14
CA THR A 114 -29.64 27.36 13.73
C THR A 114 -29.83 27.72 15.20
N LEU A 115 -28.96 27.21 16.06
CA LEU A 115 -28.78 27.66 17.43
C LEU A 115 -27.52 28.52 17.51
N GLN A 116 -27.66 29.79 17.83
CA GLN A 116 -26.53 30.68 18.07
C GLN A 116 -26.28 30.81 19.58
N LEU A 117 -25.08 30.43 20.02
CA LEU A 117 -24.63 30.58 21.40
C LEU A 117 -23.81 31.86 21.51
N ALA A 118 -24.35 32.88 22.19
CA ALA A 118 -23.69 34.17 22.36
C ALA A 118 -23.10 34.37 23.78
N ALA A 119 -23.59 33.62 24.76
CA ALA A 119 -23.16 33.71 26.16
C ALA A 119 -22.00 32.78 26.50
N SER A 120 -21.23 33.13 27.53
CA SER A 120 -20.25 32.24 28.16
C SER A 120 -20.95 31.10 28.90
N ASN A 121 -21.20 30.00 28.20
CA ASN A 121 -21.86 28.83 28.77
C ASN A 121 -20.93 28.04 29.70
N THR A 122 -21.50 27.48 30.77
CA THR A 122 -20.77 26.83 31.87
C THR A 122 -21.24 25.39 32.13
N TYR A 123 -22.11 24.83 31.29
CA TYR A 123 -22.54 23.43 31.43
C TYR A 123 -21.37 22.46 31.22
N THR A 124 -21.37 21.34 31.94
CA THR A 124 -20.25 20.37 31.94
C THR A 124 -20.57 19.04 31.29
N GLY A 125 -21.86 18.72 31.06
CA GLY A 125 -22.29 17.44 30.50
C GLY A 125 -21.99 17.24 29.01
N GLY A 126 -21.39 18.23 28.34
CA GLY A 126 -21.07 18.20 26.92
C GLY A 126 -22.21 18.65 26.01
N LEU A 127 -21.93 18.64 24.71
CA LEU A 127 -22.83 19.06 23.64
C LEU A 127 -22.91 17.97 22.57
N THR A 128 -24.13 17.59 22.20
CA THR A 128 -24.40 16.76 21.01
C THR A 128 -25.17 17.58 19.98
N VAL A 129 -24.72 17.58 18.72
CA VAL A 129 -25.41 18.24 17.61
C VAL A 129 -25.93 17.18 16.64
N ASP A 130 -27.19 16.79 16.81
CA ASP A 130 -27.81 15.75 15.99
C ASP A 130 -28.20 16.28 14.61
N ALA A 131 -28.67 17.54 14.53
CA ALA A 131 -29.10 18.17 13.28
C ALA A 131 -28.97 19.71 13.32
N GLY A 132 -29.03 20.31 12.12
CA GLY A 132 -28.97 21.76 11.94
C GLY A 132 -27.60 22.34 12.27
N THR A 133 -27.55 23.61 12.67
CA THR A 133 -26.30 24.33 12.91
C THR A 133 -26.23 24.85 14.35
N VAL A 134 -25.06 24.71 14.99
CA VAL A 134 -24.66 25.52 16.14
C VAL A 134 -23.64 26.55 15.68
N ILE A 135 -23.86 27.83 15.98
CA ILE A 135 -22.90 28.91 15.70
C ILE A 135 -22.46 29.54 17.02
N LEU A 136 -21.16 29.72 17.20
CA LEU A 136 -20.63 30.55 18.29
C LEU A 136 -20.49 32.00 17.85
N SER A 137 -20.82 32.93 18.75
CA SER A 137 -20.59 34.36 18.56
C SER A 137 -20.18 35.01 19.88
N GLY A 138 -19.46 36.12 19.84
CA GLY A 138 -19.00 36.82 21.05
C GLY A 138 -18.31 35.88 22.04
N SER A 139 -18.84 35.81 23.26
CA SER A 139 -18.32 34.95 24.34
C SER A 139 -18.86 33.52 24.33
N GLY A 140 -19.59 33.13 23.27
CA GLY A 140 -20.16 31.79 23.11
C GLY A 140 -19.18 30.65 23.42
N THR A 141 -19.56 29.66 24.21
CA THR A 141 -18.76 28.44 24.43
C THR A 141 -19.58 27.19 24.08
N LEU A 142 -18.90 26.09 23.70
CA LEU A 142 -19.55 24.81 23.37
C LEU A 142 -19.84 23.92 24.59
N THR A 143 -19.15 24.16 25.70
CA THR A 143 -19.28 23.50 27.02
C THR A 143 -18.17 24.07 27.91
N ALA A 144 -18.20 23.79 29.20
CA ALA A 144 -17.02 23.89 30.07
C ALA A 144 -15.90 22.96 29.58
N THR A 145 -14.65 23.26 29.96
CA THR A 145 -13.40 22.66 29.43
C THR A 145 -13.32 21.13 29.50
N ASN A 146 -14.18 20.46 30.26
CA ASN A 146 -14.19 18.99 30.42
C ASN A 146 -15.30 18.27 29.64
N GLY A 147 -16.27 18.98 29.08
CA GLY A 147 -17.38 18.35 28.36
C GLY A 147 -16.96 17.84 26.97
N THR A 148 -17.59 16.75 26.52
CA THR A 148 -17.41 16.23 25.16
C THR A 148 -18.27 17.00 24.17
N VAL A 149 -17.73 17.35 23.00
CA VAL A 149 -18.54 17.79 21.86
C VAL A 149 -18.66 16.65 20.87
N LYS A 150 -19.88 16.22 20.60
CA LYS A 150 -20.22 15.27 19.55
C LYS A 150 -21.01 15.97 18.45
N ILE A 151 -20.55 15.84 17.22
CA ILE A 151 -21.32 16.26 16.04
C ILE A 151 -21.85 14.99 15.37
N GLY A 152 -23.17 14.80 15.43
CA GLY A 152 -23.90 13.77 14.69
C GLY A 152 -23.97 14.15 13.21
N ALA A 153 -25.16 14.47 12.70
CA ALA A 153 -25.35 14.91 11.32
C ALA A 153 -25.38 16.44 11.14
N GLY A 154 -25.28 17.20 12.24
CA GLY A 154 -25.32 18.67 12.20
C GLY A 154 -23.98 19.34 11.87
N THR A 155 -23.96 20.66 12.04
CA THR A 155 -22.78 21.51 11.86
C THR A 155 -22.47 22.29 13.12
N VAL A 156 -21.19 22.38 13.49
CA VAL A 156 -20.68 23.37 14.46
C VAL A 156 -19.79 24.36 13.73
N ASN A 157 -20.18 25.62 13.76
CA ASN A 157 -19.39 26.76 13.29
C ASN A 157 -18.84 27.52 14.50
N LEU A 158 -17.51 27.53 14.67
CA LEU A 158 -16.85 28.17 15.80
C LEU A 158 -16.82 29.71 15.70
N GLY A 159 -17.33 30.30 14.62
CA GLY A 159 -17.44 31.76 14.48
C GLY A 159 -16.10 32.49 14.35
N GLY A 160 -15.04 31.79 13.92
CA GLY A 160 -13.67 32.29 13.89
C GLY A 160 -12.96 32.25 15.25
N LEU A 161 -13.57 31.65 16.26
CA LEU A 161 -13.09 31.68 17.64
C LEU A 161 -12.23 30.45 17.96
N SER A 162 -11.37 30.61 18.96
CA SER A 162 -10.59 29.51 19.56
C SER A 162 -11.27 29.01 20.83
N ARG A 163 -11.52 27.71 20.92
CA ARG A 163 -12.22 27.07 22.04
C ARG A 163 -11.49 25.84 22.55
N THR A 164 -11.66 25.58 23.85
CA THR A 164 -11.09 24.39 24.51
C THR A 164 -12.21 23.54 25.09
N ASN A 165 -12.16 22.25 24.81
CA ASN A 165 -13.13 21.25 25.22
C ASN A 165 -12.42 20.02 25.81
N GLY A 166 -13.21 19.11 26.40
CA GLY A 166 -12.70 17.84 26.91
C GLY A 166 -12.32 16.95 25.73
N ALA A 167 -13.26 16.16 25.24
CA ALA A 167 -13.08 15.37 24.02
C ALA A 167 -13.90 15.94 22.85
N PHE A 168 -13.50 15.60 21.63
CA PHE A 168 -14.27 15.87 20.42
C PHE A 168 -14.58 14.57 19.68
N THR A 169 -15.80 14.43 19.17
CA THR A 169 -16.19 13.34 18.28
C THR A 169 -16.98 13.87 17.08
N LEU A 170 -16.55 13.49 15.88
CA LEU A 170 -17.26 13.74 14.63
C LEU A 170 -17.80 12.42 14.09
N ASP A 171 -19.11 12.34 13.88
CA ASP A 171 -19.74 11.22 13.20
C ASP A 171 -19.95 11.52 11.71
N THR A 172 -21.09 12.14 11.36
CA THR A 172 -21.48 12.39 9.97
C THR A 172 -21.50 13.87 9.55
N GLY A 173 -21.21 14.77 10.48
CA GLY A 173 -21.43 16.21 10.33
C GLY A 173 -20.20 17.02 9.98
N THR A 174 -20.24 18.31 10.34
CA THR A 174 -19.22 19.29 9.97
C THR A 174 -18.74 20.13 11.15
N LEU A 175 -17.42 20.32 11.28
CA LEU A 175 -16.81 21.34 12.15
C LEU A 175 -16.09 22.39 11.30
N THR A 176 -16.41 23.68 11.49
CA THR A 176 -15.91 24.77 10.62
C THR A 176 -15.54 26.05 11.37
N ASN A 177 -14.73 26.87 10.70
CA ASN A 177 -14.49 28.29 10.98
C ASN A 177 -14.04 28.60 12.42
N GLY A 178 -12.78 28.31 12.74
CA GLY A 178 -12.14 28.62 14.02
C GLY A 178 -11.15 27.55 14.43
N THR A 179 -10.81 27.50 15.72
CA THR A 179 -9.86 26.52 16.29
C THR A 179 -10.51 25.78 17.46
N LEU A 180 -10.44 24.45 17.45
CA LEU A 180 -10.87 23.59 18.55
C LEU A 180 -9.68 22.87 19.17
N THR A 181 -9.40 23.16 20.44
CA THR A 181 -8.46 22.45 21.29
C THR A 181 -9.21 21.39 22.10
N ALA A 182 -8.76 20.13 22.05
CA ALA A 182 -9.34 19.04 22.83
C ALA A 182 -8.26 18.07 23.31
N SER A 183 -8.58 17.25 24.31
CA SER A 183 -7.73 16.16 24.80
C SER A 183 -7.75 14.93 23.89
N SER A 184 -8.71 14.83 22.97
CA SER A 184 -8.81 13.78 21.96
C SER A 184 -9.75 14.19 20.82
N PHE A 185 -9.48 13.65 19.62
CA PHE A 185 -10.31 13.83 18.44
C PHE A 185 -10.71 12.47 17.86
N GLY A 186 -11.96 12.07 18.04
CA GLY A 186 -12.54 10.88 17.41
C GLY A 186 -13.26 11.24 16.12
N LEU A 187 -12.87 10.63 15.01
CA LEU A 187 -13.64 10.68 13.76
C LEU A 187 -14.23 9.28 13.55
N THR A 188 -15.55 9.10 13.62
CA THR A 188 -16.18 7.77 13.64
C THR A 188 -16.82 7.37 12.32
N ASN A 189 -17.10 8.32 11.43
CA ASN A 189 -17.71 8.03 10.14
C ASN A 189 -17.31 9.05 9.07
N ALA A 190 -18.18 9.33 8.10
CA ALA A 190 -17.93 10.28 7.03
C ALA A 190 -18.32 11.71 7.44
N GLY A 191 -17.37 12.63 7.54
CA GLY A 191 -17.65 14.01 7.94
C GLY A 191 -16.55 14.97 7.49
N THR A 192 -16.73 16.26 7.74
CA THR A 192 -15.77 17.29 7.31
C THR A 192 -15.30 18.16 8.46
N VAL A 193 -13.99 18.43 8.50
CA VAL A 193 -13.38 19.36 9.45
C VAL A 193 -12.57 20.38 8.67
N SER A 194 -13.09 21.60 8.58
CA SER A 194 -12.39 22.75 8.00
C SER A 194 -11.86 23.72 9.07
N ALA A 195 -12.32 23.60 10.31
CA ALA A 195 -11.69 24.24 11.46
C ALA A 195 -10.29 23.66 11.73
N VAL A 196 -9.48 24.36 12.50
CA VAL A 196 -8.19 23.87 12.99
C VAL A 196 -8.40 23.02 14.24
N LEU A 197 -7.95 21.77 14.21
CA LEU A 197 -7.82 20.93 15.40
C LEU A 197 -6.45 21.18 16.06
N ALA A 198 -6.42 21.51 17.35
CA ALA A 198 -5.21 21.93 18.07
C ALA A 198 -5.05 21.24 19.45
N GLY A 199 -3.89 21.43 20.09
CA GLY A 199 -3.61 20.92 21.44
C GLY A 199 -2.93 19.55 21.47
N SER A 200 -2.85 18.95 22.66
CA SER A 200 -2.13 17.68 22.84
C SER A 200 -2.93 16.43 22.47
N GLY A 201 -4.23 16.58 22.14
CA GLY A 201 -5.08 15.45 21.83
C GLY A 201 -4.64 14.67 20.60
N ALA A 202 -4.74 13.35 20.66
CA ALA A 202 -4.52 12.48 19.51
C ALA A 202 -5.78 12.40 18.63
N LEU A 203 -5.59 12.27 17.33
CA LEU A 203 -6.66 12.01 16.38
C LEU A 203 -6.80 10.51 16.12
N THR A 204 -8.01 9.97 16.26
CA THR A 204 -8.35 8.58 15.93
C THR A 204 -9.48 8.56 14.91
N LYS A 205 -9.19 8.04 13.70
CA LYS A 205 -10.21 7.70 12.72
C LYS A 205 -10.63 6.24 12.92
N SER A 206 -11.87 6.06 13.34
CA SER A 206 -12.56 4.78 13.48
C SER A 206 -13.78 4.77 12.56
N GLY A 207 -14.33 3.59 12.27
CA GLY A 207 -15.46 3.38 11.37
C GLY A 207 -15.17 3.54 9.87
N SER A 208 -16.12 3.12 9.05
CA SER A 208 -15.93 2.85 7.61
C SER A 208 -15.98 4.08 6.70
N GLY A 209 -16.59 5.18 7.14
CA GLY A 209 -16.76 6.39 6.32
C GLY A 209 -15.46 7.14 6.01
N ASN A 210 -15.56 8.10 5.07
CA ASN A 210 -14.47 9.01 4.69
C ASN A 210 -14.57 10.34 5.45
N ALA A 211 -13.65 10.60 6.37
CA ALA A 211 -13.55 11.91 7.01
C ALA A 211 -12.55 12.79 6.26
N THR A 212 -12.91 14.05 6.00
CA THR A 212 -12.05 15.01 5.31
C THR A 212 -11.52 16.06 6.29
N LEU A 213 -10.20 16.24 6.33
CA LEU A 213 -9.54 17.34 7.02
C LEU A 213 -9.06 18.37 5.99
N SER A 214 -9.64 19.57 6.02
CA SER A 214 -9.23 20.68 5.16
C SER A 214 -8.56 21.83 5.92
N GLY A 215 -8.67 21.85 7.26
CA GLY A 215 -8.00 22.80 8.12
C GLY A 215 -6.52 22.47 8.34
N ALA A 216 -5.70 23.51 8.59
CA ALA A 216 -4.29 23.38 8.96
C ALA A 216 -4.14 22.95 10.42
N ASN A 217 -4.41 21.68 10.70
CA ASN A 217 -4.39 21.10 12.04
C ASN A 217 -3.00 21.16 12.71
N THR A 218 -3.00 21.39 14.02
CA THR A 218 -1.79 21.59 14.84
C THR A 218 -1.75 20.71 16.09
N PHE A 219 -2.67 19.75 16.22
CA PHE A 219 -2.65 18.81 17.34
C PHE A 219 -1.34 18.00 17.38
N SER A 220 -0.77 17.79 18.57
CA SER A 220 0.54 17.15 18.74
C SER A 220 0.49 15.69 19.17
N GLY A 221 -0.69 15.17 19.53
CA GLY A 221 -0.86 13.78 19.99
C GLY A 221 -0.68 12.71 18.90
N GLY A 222 -0.45 13.10 17.65
CA GLY A 222 -0.37 12.19 16.50
C GLY A 222 -1.74 11.76 15.97
N ALA A 223 -1.72 11.00 14.88
CA ALA A 223 -2.91 10.51 14.18
C ALA A 223 -2.87 9.00 14.00
N THR A 224 -3.98 8.33 14.34
CA THR A 224 -4.18 6.89 14.13
C THR A 224 -5.41 6.66 13.26
N VAL A 225 -5.27 5.88 12.19
CA VAL A 225 -6.35 5.54 11.27
C VAL A 225 -6.60 4.04 11.30
N ASN A 226 -7.61 3.63 12.07
CA ASN A 226 -7.93 2.23 12.31
C ASN A 226 -8.84 1.63 11.22
N ALA A 227 -9.73 2.43 10.63
CA ALA A 227 -10.68 1.98 9.61
C ALA A 227 -11.16 3.14 8.73
N GLY A 228 -11.79 2.80 7.60
CA GLY A 228 -12.34 3.78 6.66
C GLY A 228 -11.26 4.64 5.99
N THR A 229 -11.62 5.84 5.56
CA THR A 229 -10.69 6.77 4.91
C THR A 229 -10.55 8.07 5.70
N LEU A 230 -9.32 8.56 5.83
CA LEU A 230 -9.01 9.94 6.21
C LEU A 230 -8.42 10.65 4.99
N THR A 231 -9.12 11.66 4.49
CA THR A 231 -8.71 12.44 3.32
C THR A 231 -8.22 13.82 3.76
N LEU A 232 -7.09 14.25 3.23
CA LEU A 232 -6.66 15.65 3.31
C LEU A 232 -7.12 16.42 2.07
N SER A 233 -7.48 17.68 2.23
CA SER A 233 -7.76 18.60 1.13
C SER A 233 -7.32 20.01 1.50
N GLY A 234 -7.18 20.92 0.53
CA GLY A 234 -6.80 22.32 0.79
C GLY A 234 -5.55 22.44 1.67
N SER A 235 -5.69 23.07 2.85
CA SER A 235 -4.62 23.24 3.84
C SER A 235 -4.51 22.10 4.85
N GLY A 236 -5.17 20.97 4.60
CA GLY A 236 -5.23 19.80 5.47
C GLY A 236 -3.85 19.29 5.90
N THR A 237 -3.67 19.10 7.21
CA THR A 237 -2.51 18.44 7.82
C THR A 237 -2.96 17.33 8.78
N LEU A 238 -2.03 16.43 9.12
CA LEU A 238 -2.22 15.32 10.07
C LEU A 238 -1.78 15.69 11.50
N GLY A 239 -1.82 16.99 11.84
CA GLY A 239 -1.33 17.53 13.10
C GLY A 239 0.06 18.17 12.99
N ALA A 240 0.73 18.31 14.13
CA ALA A 240 2.08 18.86 14.23
C ALA A 240 3.10 17.97 13.51
N THR A 241 4.20 18.58 13.03
CA THR A 241 5.22 17.90 12.23
C THR A 241 5.99 16.81 12.98
N ASN A 242 5.94 16.78 14.31
CA ASN A 242 6.50 15.72 15.15
C ASN A 242 5.47 14.67 15.58
N GLY A 243 4.19 14.87 15.26
CA GLY A 243 3.13 13.90 15.56
C GLY A 243 3.29 12.64 14.72
N ALA A 244 3.29 11.49 15.39
CA ALA A 244 3.36 10.20 14.71
C ALA A 244 2.10 9.95 13.88
N LEU A 245 2.26 9.21 12.78
CA LEU A 245 1.16 8.72 11.95
C LEU A 245 1.14 7.19 11.97
N THR A 246 0.05 6.61 12.45
CA THR A 246 -0.19 5.17 12.42
C THR A 246 -1.39 4.86 11.54
N ILE A 247 -1.19 4.01 10.53
CA ILE A 247 -2.27 3.47 9.72
C ILE A 247 -2.44 2.00 10.10
N GLY A 248 -3.53 1.69 10.78
CA GLY A 248 -3.99 0.33 11.10
C GLY A 248 -4.52 -0.34 9.84
N ALA A 249 -5.82 -0.62 9.80
CA ALA A 249 -6.50 -1.19 8.63
C ALA A 249 -7.17 -0.14 7.72
N GLY A 250 -7.10 1.14 8.07
CA GLY A 250 -7.73 2.22 7.29
C GLY A 250 -6.87 2.74 6.13
N THR A 251 -7.36 3.80 5.49
CA THR A 251 -6.68 4.50 4.40
C THR A 251 -6.42 5.95 4.75
N VAL A 252 -5.20 6.44 4.50
CA VAL A 252 -4.88 7.87 4.47
C VAL A 252 -4.68 8.30 3.03
N ASN A 253 -5.51 9.23 2.55
CA ASN A 253 -5.37 9.90 1.27
C ASN A 253 -4.82 11.30 1.51
N LEU A 254 -3.58 11.57 1.10
CA LEU A 254 -2.93 12.87 1.30
C LEU A 254 -3.45 13.97 0.37
N GLY A 255 -4.37 13.68 -0.55
CA GLY A 255 -5.03 14.68 -1.39
C GLY A 255 -4.11 15.35 -2.42
N GLY A 256 -3.01 14.71 -2.80
CA GLY A 256 -1.96 15.27 -3.65
C GLY A 256 -0.98 16.18 -2.90
N LEU A 257 -1.10 16.27 -1.57
CA LEU A 257 -0.35 17.21 -0.75
C LEU A 257 0.97 16.58 -0.22
N SER A 258 1.95 17.45 0.09
CA SER A 258 3.23 17.05 0.70
C SER A 258 3.25 17.35 2.20
N ARG A 259 3.21 16.33 3.06
CA ARG A 259 3.13 16.45 4.53
C ARG A 259 4.39 15.99 5.22
N THR A 260 4.64 16.58 6.38
CA THR A 260 5.71 16.17 7.30
C THR A 260 5.10 15.71 8.60
N ASN A 261 5.50 14.54 9.08
CA ASN A 261 5.09 13.96 10.35
C ASN A 261 6.32 13.38 11.07
N GLY A 262 6.10 12.93 12.32
CA GLY A 262 7.10 12.20 13.09
C GLY A 262 7.33 10.80 12.53
N ALA A 263 7.35 9.80 13.40
CA ALA A 263 7.44 8.41 12.95
C ALA A 263 6.17 8.00 12.18
N PHE A 264 6.35 7.29 11.07
CA PHE A 264 5.27 6.66 10.32
C PHE A 264 5.24 5.14 10.58
N THR A 265 4.06 4.60 10.87
CA THR A 265 3.82 3.15 10.98
C THR A 265 2.64 2.75 10.10
N LEU A 266 2.86 1.72 9.27
CA LEU A 266 1.83 1.04 8.49
C LEU A 266 1.69 -0.40 8.96
N ASP A 267 0.49 -0.77 9.41
CA ASP A 267 0.15 -2.15 9.75
C ASP A 267 -0.45 -2.90 8.58
N THR A 268 -1.76 -2.74 8.31
CA THR A 268 -2.55 -3.50 7.31
C THR A 268 -3.19 -2.61 6.21
N GLY A 269 -3.06 -1.30 6.34
CA GLY A 269 -3.83 -0.32 5.58
C GLY A 269 -3.12 0.25 4.35
N THR A 270 -3.51 1.48 4.00
CA THR A 270 -3.08 2.14 2.77
C THR A 270 -2.70 3.61 2.98
N LEU A 271 -1.58 4.03 2.37
CA LEU A 271 -1.19 5.44 2.22
C LEU A 271 -1.15 5.81 0.73
N THR A 272 -1.90 6.83 0.32
CA THR A 272 -2.08 7.17 -1.10
C THR A 272 -2.03 8.67 -1.40
N ASN A 273 -1.76 8.99 -2.67
CA ASN A 273 -1.99 10.28 -3.32
C ASN A 273 -1.36 11.48 -2.61
N GLY A 274 -0.05 11.65 -2.74
CA GLY A 274 0.70 12.78 -2.19
C GLY A 274 2.12 12.38 -1.81
N THR A 275 2.78 13.19 -0.98
CA THR A 275 4.11 12.90 -0.43
C THR A 275 4.07 12.94 1.09
N LEU A 276 4.62 11.92 1.74
CA LEU A 276 4.87 11.90 3.18
C LEU A 276 6.38 11.98 3.44
N THR A 277 6.78 12.94 4.27
CA THR A 277 8.11 13.03 4.87
C THR A 277 7.98 12.64 6.35
N ALA A 278 8.70 11.60 6.76
CA ALA A 278 8.69 11.11 8.14
C ALA A 278 10.13 10.93 8.67
N THR A 279 10.28 10.89 9.99
CA THR A 279 11.57 10.59 10.63
C THR A 279 11.96 9.12 10.52
N SER A 280 10.98 8.24 10.30
CA SER A 280 11.15 6.82 10.01
C SER A 280 9.90 6.25 9.35
N TYR A 281 10.05 5.16 8.59
CA TYR A 281 8.96 4.42 7.97
C TYR A 281 8.98 2.96 8.45
N SER A 282 8.00 2.57 9.26
CA SER A 282 7.86 1.21 9.78
C SER A 282 6.69 0.49 9.12
N LEU A 283 6.96 -0.64 8.46
CA LEU A 283 5.97 -1.50 7.84
C LEU A 283 5.86 -2.80 8.65
N THR A 284 4.84 -2.90 9.49
CA THR A 284 4.76 -3.93 10.55
C THR A 284 3.96 -5.16 10.16
N ASN A 285 3.24 -5.13 9.03
CA ASN A 285 2.54 -6.30 8.51
C ASN A 285 2.40 -6.26 6.97
N SER A 286 1.18 -6.17 6.45
CA SER A 286 0.87 -6.13 5.01
C SER A 286 0.35 -4.75 4.63
N GLY A 287 0.45 -4.28 3.40
CA GLY A 287 -0.18 -2.99 3.10
C GLY A 287 0.31 -2.37 1.82
N THR A 288 -0.28 -1.24 1.48
CA THR A 288 0.04 -0.56 0.22
C THR A 288 0.40 0.89 0.44
N ILE A 289 1.49 1.32 -0.19
CA ILE A 289 1.94 2.70 -0.23
C ILE A 289 2.09 3.11 -1.68
N SER A 290 1.13 3.89 -2.16
CA SER A 290 1.17 4.52 -3.49
C SER A 290 1.50 6.02 -3.41
N ALA A 291 1.51 6.61 -2.22
CA ALA A 291 2.10 7.92 -1.98
C ALA A 291 3.64 7.85 -2.07
N ASN A 292 4.27 8.99 -2.33
CA ASN A 292 5.72 9.13 -2.31
C ASN A 292 6.20 9.24 -0.86
N LEU A 293 7.24 8.49 -0.50
CA LEU A 293 7.94 8.60 0.77
C LEU A 293 9.24 9.40 0.56
N ALA A 294 9.49 10.43 1.38
CA ALA A 294 10.60 11.38 1.20
C ALA A 294 11.42 11.64 2.48
N GLY A 295 12.51 12.39 2.37
CA GLY A 295 13.31 12.83 3.52
C GLY A 295 14.31 11.80 4.03
N THR A 296 14.83 12.01 5.24
CA THR A 296 15.96 11.23 5.78
C THR A 296 15.57 9.95 6.51
N GLY A 297 14.27 9.70 6.68
CA GLY A 297 13.78 8.51 7.38
C GLY A 297 14.21 7.21 6.71
N ALA A 298 14.62 6.23 7.52
CA ALA A 298 14.88 4.87 7.06
C ALA A 298 13.58 4.08 6.96
N LEU A 299 13.51 3.16 5.98
CA LEU A 299 12.38 2.25 5.81
C LEU A 299 12.69 0.87 6.39
N THR A 300 11.86 0.39 7.32
CA THR A 300 11.99 -0.93 7.94
C THR A 300 10.74 -1.76 7.68
N LYS A 301 10.90 -2.93 7.07
CA LYS A 301 9.85 -3.93 6.90
C LYS A 301 10.13 -5.13 7.80
N SER A 302 9.35 -5.27 8.88
CA SER A 302 9.59 -6.29 9.92
C SER A 302 8.45 -7.32 10.07
N GLY A 303 7.24 -7.00 9.61
CA GLY A 303 6.09 -7.91 9.68
C GLY A 303 6.21 -9.14 8.79
N SER A 304 5.51 -10.24 9.11
CA SER A 304 5.47 -11.45 8.28
C SER A 304 4.71 -11.27 6.96
N GLY A 305 3.86 -10.25 6.85
CA GLY A 305 3.04 -9.95 5.69
C GLY A 305 3.78 -9.41 4.46
N THR A 306 3.01 -9.02 3.43
CA THR A 306 3.54 -8.42 2.19
C THR A 306 3.19 -6.93 2.14
N ALA A 307 4.20 -6.07 2.10
CA ALA A 307 4.03 -4.63 1.89
C ALA A 307 4.42 -4.26 0.45
N THR A 308 3.58 -3.49 -0.22
CA THR A 308 3.78 -3.05 -1.61
C THR A 308 4.01 -1.55 -1.67
N LEU A 309 5.12 -1.13 -2.27
CA LEU A 309 5.47 0.25 -2.55
C LEU A 309 5.36 0.49 -4.04
N SER A 310 4.50 1.43 -4.44
CA SER A 310 4.33 1.84 -5.84
C SER A 310 4.53 3.33 -6.07
N GLY A 311 4.65 4.14 -5.01
CA GLY A 311 4.98 5.57 -5.11
C GLY A 311 6.43 5.80 -5.57
N ALA A 312 6.70 6.97 -6.13
CA ALA A 312 8.05 7.39 -6.53
C ALA A 312 8.79 7.94 -5.31
N ASN A 313 9.58 7.08 -4.67
CA ASN A 313 10.16 7.35 -3.37
C ASN A 313 11.50 8.07 -3.47
N THR A 314 11.78 8.95 -2.51
CA THR A 314 13.00 9.77 -2.43
C THR A 314 13.61 9.79 -1.03
N TYR A 315 13.18 8.88 -0.15
CA TYR A 315 13.77 8.76 1.18
C TYR A 315 15.24 8.30 1.09
N SER A 316 16.09 8.83 1.96
CA SER A 316 17.55 8.61 1.90
C SER A 316 18.11 7.78 3.06
N GLY A 317 17.30 7.41 4.05
CA GLY A 317 17.73 6.63 5.21
C GLY A 317 18.04 5.15 4.92
N GLY A 318 17.86 4.69 3.68
CA GLY A 318 18.03 3.29 3.28
C GLY A 318 16.83 2.41 3.66
N THR A 319 16.93 1.13 3.30
CA THR A 319 15.87 0.15 3.48
C THR A 319 16.39 -1.08 4.21
N THR A 320 15.68 -1.53 5.26
CA THR A 320 15.93 -2.81 5.95
C THR A 320 14.69 -3.68 5.86
N VAL A 321 14.85 -4.92 5.38
CA VAL A 321 13.79 -5.93 5.33
C VAL A 321 14.18 -7.08 6.23
N SER A 322 13.53 -7.18 7.40
CA SER A 322 13.79 -8.21 8.41
C SER A 322 12.67 -9.24 8.55
N GLY A 323 11.51 -9.00 7.91
CA GLY A 323 10.39 -9.96 7.90
C GLY A 323 9.49 -9.85 6.67
N GLY A 324 8.86 -10.97 6.32
CA GLY A 324 7.87 -11.04 5.23
C GLY A 324 8.44 -10.66 3.87
N THR A 325 7.60 -10.05 3.02
CA THR A 325 7.98 -9.60 1.67
C THR A 325 7.81 -8.09 1.52
N LEU A 326 8.82 -7.42 0.97
CA LEU A 326 8.74 -6.06 0.45
C LEU A 326 8.67 -6.11 -1.09
N VAL A 327 7.58 -5.64 -1.66
CA VAL A 327 7.38 -5.56 -3.12
C VAL A 327 7.52 -4.12 -3.57
N GLY A 328 8.28 -3.89 -4.64
CA GLY A 328 8.39 -2.60 -5.30
C GLY A 328 9.02 -2.70 -6.69
N ASN A 329 9.54 -1.59 -7.20
CA ASN A 329 10.25 -1.52 -8.46
C ASN A 329 11.41 -0.50 -8.35
N THR A 330 12.15 -0.26 -9.43
CA THR A 330 13.28 0.69 -9.44
C THR A 330 12.92 2.15 -9.15
N THR A 331 11.63 2.50 -9.17
CA THR A 331 11.13 3.84 -8.84
C THR A 331 10.67 3.93 -7.37
N SER A 332 10.19 2.83 -6.80
CA SER A 332 9.66 2.81 -5.43
C SER A 332 10.64 2.28 -4.39
N LEU A 333 11.63 1.48 -4.79
CA LEU A 333 12.73 1.05 -3.93
C LEU A 333 13.95 1.93 -4.24
N VAL A 334 14.51 2.56 -3.22
CA VAL A 334 15.66 3.48 -3.34
C VAL A 334 16.68 3.27 -2.22
N GLY A 335 17.92 3.69 -2.47
CA GLY A 335 19.04 3.56 -1.53
C GLY A 335 19.54 2.12 -1.35
N ASN A 336 20.46 1.90 -0.43
CA ASN A 336 20.91 0.53 -0.13
C ASN A 336 19.79 -0.27 0.57
N ILE A 337 19.70 -1.56 0.25
CA ILE A 337 18.76 -2.50 0.89
C ILE A 337 19.54 -3.55 1.68
N THR A 338 19.31 -3.62 2.99
CA THR A 338 19.67 -4.77 3.83
C THR A 338 18.50 -5.76 3.82
N ASN A 339 18.61 -6.83 3.05
CA ASN A 339 17.58 -7.86 2.89
C ASN A 339 17.89 -9.11 3.72
N ASN A 340 17.15 -9.32 4.81
CA ASN A 340 17.19 -10.52 5.64
C ASN A 340 15.89 -11.33 5.59
N ALA A 341 14.98 -11.01 4.65
CA ALA A 341 13.75 -11.77 4.43
C ALA A 341 13.48 -11.92 2.92
N VAL A 342 12.51 -11.21 2.34
CA VAL A 342 12.26 -11.24 0.89
C VAL A 342 12.09 -9.83 0.33
N VAL A 343 12.84 -9.55 -0.73
CA VAL A 343 12.65 -8.35 -1.57
C VAL A 343 12.23 -8.80 -2.96
N GLU A 344 11.12 -8.25 -3.45
CA GLU A 344 10.60 -8.51 -4.78
C GLU A 344 10.55 -7.24 -5.62
N PHE A 345 11.22 -7.27 -6.77
CA PHE A 345 11.07 -6.27 -7.82
C PHE A 345 9.99 -6.73 -8.81
N GLY A 346 8.77 -6.20 -8.64
CA GLY A 346 7.66 -6.28 -9.57
C GLY A 346 7.83 -5.30 -10.73
N GLN A 347 8.85 -5.54 -11.55
CA GLN A 347 9.30 -4.60 -12.56
C GLN A 347 8.46 -4.71 -13.84
N ALA A 348 7.53 -3.78 -14.05
CA ALA A 348 6.65 -3.76 -15.24
C ALA A 348 7.34 -3.21 -16.50
N THR A 349 8.16 -2.16 -16.35
CA THR A 349 8.91 -1.51 -17.44
C THR A 349 10.41 -1.61 -17.18
N ALA A 350 11.25 -1.45 -18.20
CA ALA A 350 12.70 -1.52 -17.99
C ALA A 350 13.18 -0.49 -16.95
N GLY A 351 14.12 -0.89 -16.09
CA GLY A 351 14.69 -0.03 -15.05
C GLY A 351 16.02 -0.55 -14.51
N THR A 352 16.83 0.36 -13.95
CA THR A 352 18.13 0.05 -13.35
C THR A 352 18.11 0.34 -11.86
N TYR A 353 18.54 -0.62 -11.05
CA TYR A 353 18.74 -0.45 -9.62
C TYR A 353 20.22 -0.18 -9.31
N SER A 354 20.55 1.10 -9.07
CA SER A 354 21.92 1.59 -8.87
C SER A 354 22.43 1.58 -7.43
N ASN A 355 21.82 0.78 -6.56
CA ASN A 355 22.23 0.65 -5.16
C ASN A 355 22.53 -0.80 -4.81
N VAL A 356 23.18 -1.02 -3.67
CA VAL A 356 23.57 -2.37 -3.21
C VAL A 356 22.43 -3.03 -2.45
N ILE A 357 22.16 -4.29 -2.78
CA ILE A 357 21.35 -5.22 -1.99
C ILE A 357 22.30 -6.16 -1.26
N SER A 358 22.16 -6.27 0.06
CA SER A 358 22.97 -7.12 0.95
C SER A 358 22.09 -7.98 1.87
N GLY A 359 22.69 -8.85 2.69
CA GLY A 359 22.00 -9.65 3.71
C GLY A 359 21.71 -11.10 3.31
N SER A 360 20.99 -11.85 4.16
CA SER A 360 20.75 -13.29 3.96
C SER A 360 19.44 -13.63 3.25
N GLY A 361 18.61 -12.63 2.96
CA GLY A 361 17.26 -12.80 2.41
C GLY A 361 17.23 -13.17 0.94
N ALA A 362 16.07 -13.67 0.51
CA ALA A 362 15.80 -14.02 -0.88
C ALA A 362 15.48 -12.79 -1.73
N PHE A 363 15.89 -12.83 -2.99
CA PHE A 363 15.59 -11.82 -4.00
C PHE A 363 14.66 -12.41 -5.07
N ARG A 364 13.64 -11.65 -5.46
CA ARG A 364 12.68 -12.04 -6.51
C ARG A 364 12.55 -10.98 -7.58
N LYS A 365 12.53 -11.41 -8.83
CA LYS A 365 12.19 -10.61 -10.00
C LYS A 365 10.88 -11.13 -10.60
N SER A 366 9.90 -10.24 -10.70
CA SER A 366 8.62 -10.45 -11.37
C SER A 366 8.30 -9.27 -12.30
N GLY A 367 7.16 -9.32 -12.99
CA GLY A 367 6.80 -8.34 -14.03
C GLY A 367 7.57 -8.52 -15.34
N VAL A 368 7.01 -7.99 -16.43
CA VAL A 368 7.50 -8.24 -17.80
C VAL A 368 8.73 -7.42 -18.18
N GLY A 369 9.05 -6.36 -17.44
CA GLY A 369 10.17 -5.45 -17.74
C GLY A 369 11.55 -6.04 -17.43
N GLU A 370 12.59 -5.43 -18.00
CA GLU A 370 13.98 -5.70 -17.62
C GLU A 370 14.34 -4.98 -16.31
N LEU A 371 14.89 -5.71 -15.34
CA LEU A 371 15.55 -5.14 -14.18
C LEU A 371 17.06 -5.28 -14.34
N THR A 372 17.78 -4.16 -14.43
CA THR A 372 19.24 -4.16 -14.43
C THR A 372 19.77 -3.95 -13.01
N LEU A 373 20.59 -4.88 -12.52
CA LEU A 373 21.42 -4.69 -11.33
C LEU A 373 22.85 -4.34 -11.80
N ASN A 374 23.28 -3.09 -11.60
CA ASN A 374 24.58 -2.60 -12.07
C ASN A 374 25.61 -2.39 -10.94
N GLN A 375 25.22 -2.63 -9.69
CA GLN A 375 26.12 -2.60 -8.53
C GLN A 375 26.53 -4.03 -8.11
N ALA A 376 27.60 -4.11 -7.32
CA ALA A 376 28.00 -5.35 -6.64
C ALA A 376 27.04 -5.66 -5.49
N ASN A 377 26.03 -6.48 -5.75
CA ASN A 377 25.15 -6.99 -4.70
C ASN A 377 25.85 -8.11 -3.92
N THR A 378 25.56 -8.19 -2.61
CA THR A 378 26.24 -9.07 -1.66
C THR A 378 25.28 -9.93 -0.85
N TYR A 379 24.02 -10.01 -1.26
CA TYR A 379 23.06 -10.89 -0.60
C TYR A 379 23.39 -12.36 -0.87
N SER A 380 23.20 -13.21 0.14
CA SER A 380 23.52 -14.64 0.08
C SER A 380 22.31 -15.55 -0.10
N GLY A 381 21.09 -15.02 0.06
CA GLY A 381 19.86 -15.79 -0.20
C GLY A 381 19.63 -16.07 -1.68
N GLY A 382 18.65 -16.93 -1.97
CA GLY A 382 18.34 -17.35 -3.34
C GLY A 382 17.78 -16.21 -4.20
N THR A 383 18.07 -16.27 -5.49
CA THR A 383 17.51 -15.38 -6.54
C THR A 383 16.44 -16.12 -7.30
N THR A 384 15.24 -15.55 -7.46
CA THR A 384 14.19 -16.12 -8.31
C THR A 384 13.81 -15.17 -9.44
N VAL A 385 13.82 -15.64 -10.67
CA VAL A 385 13.40 -14.88 -11.87
C VAL A 385 12.14 -15.52 -12.44
N ASN A 386 10.98 -14.99 -12.04
CA ASN A 386 9.67 -15.54 -12.43
C ASN A 386 9.20 -15.04 -13.80
N GLN A 387 9.43 -13.76 -14.12
CA GLN A 387 9.00 -13.15 -15.39
C GLN A 387 9.92 -12.00 -15.81
N GLY A 388 9.87 -11.66 -17.10
CA GLY A 388 10.70 -10.61 -17.70
C GLY A 388 12.19 -10.96 -17.65
N THR A 389 13.04 -9.92 -17.62
CA THR A 389 14.50 -10.10 -17.62
C THR A 389 15.11 -9.58 -16.32
N LEU A 390 15.96 -10.38 -15.67
CA LEU A 390 16.92 -9.90 -14.68
C LEU A 390 18.28 -9.78 -15.38
N LYS A 391 18.79 -8.56 -15.55
CA LYS A 391 20.08 -8.29 -16.16
C LYS A 391 21.14 -7.99 -15.09
N LEU A 392 22.22 -8.75 -15.08
CA LEU A 392 23.38 -8.52 -14.22
C LEU A 392 24.42 -7.73 -15.00
N ASN A 393 24.75 -6.52 -14.53
CA ASN A 393 25.61 -5.59 -15.27
C ASN A 393 26.55 -4.81 -14.35
N ARG A 394 27.14 -5.49 -13.35
CA ARG A 394 28.17 -4.88 -12.51
C ARG A 394 29.39 -4.53 -13.35
N ALA A 395 29.83 -3.28 -13.23
CA ALA A 395 31.11 -2.83 -13.77
C ALA A 395 32.29 -3.44 -13.00
N GLY A 396 33.26 -3.98 -13.74
CA GLY A 396 34.48 -4.56 -13.18
C GLY A 396 34.49 -6.09 -13.14
N ASN A 397 35.66 -6.65 -13.42
CA ASN A 397 35.95 -8.07 -13.63
C ASN A 397 36.47 -8.79 -12.37
N GLY A 398 36.07 -8.33 -11.18
CA GLY A 398 36.49 -8.96 -9.92
C GLY A 398 35.90 -10.37 -9.75
N ASN A 399 36.74 -11.33 -9.34
CA ASN A 399 36.29 -12.65 -8.94
C ASN A 399 35.34 -12.51 -7.73
N GLY A 400 34.10 -13.00 -7.85
CA GLY A 400 33.16 -13.03 -6.71
C GLY A 400 31.67 -12.91 -7.04
N GLY A 401 31.28 -12.68 -8.29
CA GLY A 401 29.86 -12.57 -8.69
C GLY A 401 29.07 -11.43 -8.02
N THR A 402 27.94 -11.05 -8.60
CA THR A 402 26.94 -10.13 -8.02
C THR A 402 25.88 -10.87 -7.22
N ILE A 403 25.83 -12.19 -7.34
CA ILE A 403 24.84 -13.06 -6.71
C ILE A 403 25.60 -14.25 -6.12
N LEU A 404 25.34 -14.53 -4.83
CA LEU A 404 26.03 -15.58 -4.06
C LEU A 404 25.16 -16.81 -3.74
N GLY A 405 23.84 -16.72 -3.96
CA GLY A 405 22.88 -17.79 -3.67
C GLY A 405 22.46 -18.60 -4.90
N THR A 406 21.65 -19.65 -4.69
CA THR A 406 21.04 -20.41 -5.79
C THR A 406 20.12 -19.52 -6.63
N ILE A 407 20.21 -19.63 -7.95
CA ILE A 407 19.40 -18.88 -8.90
C ILE A 407 18.34 -19.80 -9.51
N ALA A 408 17.07 -19.51 -9.29
CA ALA A 408 15.94 -20.17 -9.92
C ALA A 408 15.39 -19.31 -11.07
N VAL A 409 15.37 -19.83 -12.30
CA VAL A 409 14.83 -19.14 -13.47
C VAL A 409 13.55 -19.86 -13.91
N ASN A 410 12.41 -19.32 -13.48
CA ASN A 410 11.09 -19.95 -13.49
C ASN A 410 10.19 -19.29 -14.54
N GLY A 411 10.57 -19.35 -15.81
CA GLY A 411 9.83 -18.71 -16.93
C GLY A 411 10.34 -17.33 -17.34
N GLY A 412 11.18 -16.67 -16.54
CA GLY A 412 11.87 -15.44 -16.91
C GLY A 412 13.20 -15.65 -17.64
N THR A 413 13.95 -14.56 -17.83
CA THR A 413 15.31 -14.57 -18.41
C THR A 413 16.33 -14.01 -17.43
N LEU A 414 17.40 -14.76 -17.16
CA LEU A 414 18.61 -14.22 -16.55
C LEU A 414 19.56 -13.78 -17.66
N LEU A 415 19.91 -12.50 -17.74
CA LEU A 415 20.78 -11.92 -18.76
C LEU A 415 22.10 -11.43 -18.17
N LEU A 416 23.22 -11.80 -18.78
CA LEU A 416 24.51 -11.20 -18.48
C LEU A 416 24.75 -9.96 -19.34
N GLY A 417 25.10 -8.85 -18.70
CA GLY A 417 25.53 -7.61 -19.34
C GLY A 417 27.05 -7.47 -19.44
N GLN A 418 27.81 -8.26 -18.67
CA GLN A 418 29.27 -8.32 -18.62
C GLN A 418 29.72 -9.74 -18.22
N ALA A 419 31.02 -10.02 -18.20
CA ALA A 419 31.59 -11.26 -17.68
C ALA A 419 31.73 -11.25 -16.14
N ASN A 420 31.93 -12.42 -15.55
CA ASN A 420 32.08 -12.69 -14.12
C ASN A 420 30.97 -12.08 -13.24
N GLN A 421 29.71 -12.29 -13.63
CA GLN A 421 28.55 -11.69 -12.96
C GLN A 421 27.89 -12.59 -11.93
N ILE A 422 28.06 -13.90 -12.02
CA ILE A 422 27.54 -14.89 -11.08
C ILE A 422 28.71 -15.50 -10.28
N SER A 423 28.48 -15.90 -9.04
CA SER A 423 29.53 -16.58 -8.25
C SER A 423 29.73 -18.02 -8.73
N ASP A 424 30.99 -18.46 -8.77
CA ASP A 424 31.40 -19.80 -9.22
C ASP A 424 30.75 -20.95 -8.44
N SER A 425 30.25 -20.69 -7.22
CA SER A 425 29.54 -21.68 -6.40
C SER A 425 28.02 -21.65 -6.56
N SER A 426 27.46 -20.64 -7.25
CA SER A 426 26.01 -20.47 -7.37
C SER A 426 25.41 -21.53 -8.29
N ALA A 427 24.51 -22.35 -7.75
CA ALA A 427 23.70 -23.26 -8.55
C ALA A 427 22.66 -22.49 -9.37
N ILE A 428 22.36 -22.97 -10.58
CA ILE A 428 21.29 -22.45 -11.42
C ILE A 428 20.26 -23.55 -11.67
N ASN A 429 19.01 -23.28 -11.28
CA ASN A 429 17.85 -24.13 -11.48
C ASN A 429 16.98 -23.53 -12.59
N LEU A 430 16.93 -24.21 -13.72
CA LEU A 430 16.12 -23.85 -14.88
C LEU A 430 14.78 -24.60 -14.84
N SER A 431 13.69 -23.85 -14.66
CA SER A 431 12.33 -24.41 -14.63
C SER A 431 11.39 -23.65 -15.57
N GLY A 432 11.69 -23.71 -16.88
CA GLY A 432 10.91 -23.00 -17.90
C GLY A 432 11.54 -21.70 -18.34
N GLY A 433 12.61 -21.26 -17.66
CA GLY A 433 13.31 -20.01 -17.93
C GLY A 433 14.45 -20.11 -18.96
N THR A 434 15.07 -18.95 -19.22
CA THR A 434 16.21 -18.79 -20.11
C THR A 434 17.42 -18.18 -19.39
N ILE A 435 18.62 -18.72 -19.61
CA ILE A 435 19.87 -17.99 -19.38
C ILE A 435 20.27 -17.38 -20.71
N ASN A 436 20.50 -16.06 -20.74
CA ASN A 436 21.09 -15.38 -21.87
C ASN A 436 22.47 -14.88 -21.46
N THR A 437 23.52 -15.46 -22.04
CA THR A 437 24.90 -15.12 -21.68
C THR A 437 25.33 -13.76 -22.22
N GLY A 438 24.56 -13.13 -23.11
CA GLY A 438 24.91 -11.84 -23.71
C GLY A 438 26.24 -11.84 -24.49
N GLY A 439 26.80 -13.01 -24.78
CA GLY A 439 28.14 -13.18 -25.34
C GLY A 439 29.28 -13.13 -24.31
N PHE A 440 28.96 -13.14 -23.02
CA PHE A 440 29.94 -13.07 -21.93
C PHE A 440 30.21 -14.44 -21.31
N ALA A 441 31.42 -14.59 -20.78
CA ALA A 441 31.87 -15.76 -20.06
C ALA A 441 31.55 -15.64 -18.56
N ASP A 442 31.10 -16.73 -17.96
CA ASP A 442 30.86 -16.88 -16.52
C ASP A 442 31.17 -18.33 -16.12
N GLN A 443 31.72 -18.51 -14.92
CA GLN A 443 31.76 -19.80 -14.24
C GLN A 443 30.69 -19.83 -13.15
N VAL A 444 29.92 -20.90 -13.08
CA VAL A 444 28.87 -21.09 -12.10
C VAL A 444 28.93 -22.50 -11.51
N GLY A 445 28.11 -22.74 -10.48
CA GLY A 445 28.03 -24.01 -9.77
C GLY A 445 27.28 -25.08 -10.58
N GLN A 446 26.35 -25.75 -9.90
CA GLN A 446 25.56 -26.82 -10.50
C GLN A 446 24.45 -26.30 -11.41
N LEU A 447 24.27 -26.91 -12.58
CA LEU A 447 23.04 -26.77 -13.38
C LEU A 447 22.00 -27.83 -12.99
N THR A 448 20.77 -27.42 -12.73
CA THR A 448 19.60 -28.30 -12.68
C THR A 448 18.56 -27.86 -13.71
N VAL A 449 18.03 -28.79 -14.50
CA VAL A 449 16.94 -28.51 -15.45
C VAL A 449 15.73 -29.34 -15.06
N SER A 450 14.62 -28.68 -14.71
CA SER A 450 13.39 -29.32 -14.23
C SER A 450 12.17 -29.06 -15.10
N ALA A 451 12.21 -28.08 -16.00
CA ALA A 451 11.22 -27.90 -17.08
C ALA A 451 11.94 -27.45 -18.37
N ASN A 452 11.23 -27.48 -19.51
CA ASN A 452 11.80 -27.09 -20.81
C ASN A 452 12.40 -25.69 -20.74
N SER A 453 13.71 -25.56 -20.94
CA SER A 453 14.45 -24.33 -20.68
C SER A 453 15.45 -24.04 -21.78
N SER A 454 15.99 -22.81 -21.79
CA SER A 454 16.92 -22.37 -22.84
C SER A 454 18.20 -21.76 -22.29
N ILE A 455 19.30 -21.92 -23.04
CA ILE A 455 20.52 -21.12 -22.91
C ILE A 455 20.76 -20.44 -24.25
N SER A 456 20.89 -19.11 -24.25
CA SER A 456 21.06 -18.28 -25.45
C SER A 456 22.18 -17.26 -25.23
N GLY A 457 22.41 -16.39 -26.21
CA GLY A 457 23.47 -15.37 -26.16
C GLY A 457 24.87 -15.93 -26.44
N LEU A 458 24.97 -17.15 -26.96
CA LEU A 458 26.24 -17.81 -27.26
C LEU A 458 26.92 -17.23 -28.52
N VAL A 459 26.59 -16.01 -28.93
CA VAL A 459 27.20 -15.31 -30.06
C VAL A 459 28.32 -14.42 -29.52
N ALA A 460 29.53 -14.53 -30.06
CA ALA A 460 30.65 -13.68 -29.62
C ALA A 460 30.33 -12.21 -29.91
N THR A 461 30.36 -11.36 -28.88
CA THR A 461 30.39 -9.91 -29.09
C THR A 461 31.78 -9.54 -29.61
N SER A 462 31.84 -8.57 -30.53
CA SER A 462 33.10 -8.10 -31.11
C SER A 462 34.08 -7.70 -30.01
N GLY A 463 35.16 -8.47 -29.84
CA GLY A 463 36.20 -8.25 -28.81
C GLY A 463 36.35 -9.36 -27.76
N SER A 464 35.45 -10.35 -27.69
CA SER A 464 35.57 -11.50 -26.79
C SER A 464 36.26 -12.69 -27.49
N THR A 465 37.37 -13.18 -26.94
CA THR A 465 38.19 -14.26 -27.55
C THR A 465 37.77 -15.67 -27.12
N SER A 466 36.76 -15.83 -26.23
CA SER A 466 36.15 -17.11 -25.88
C SER A 466 34.86 -16.91 -25.08
N ASN A 467 33.71 -17.26 -25.66
CA ASN A 467 32.43 -17.33 -24.94
C ASN A 467 32.36 -18.66 -24.17
N GLN A 468 33.07 -18.77 -23.05
CA GLN A 468 33.00 -19.95 -22.19
C GLN A 468 31.99 -19.68 -21.07
N PHE A 469 30.82 -20.29 -21.17
CA PHE A 469 29.90 -20.40 -20.04
C PHE A 469 30.10 -21.79 -19.42
N LEU A 470 30.60 -21.83 -18.20
CA LEU A 470 31.01 -23.05 -17.50
C LEU A 470 30.08 -23.33 -16.33
N PHE A 471 29.44 -24.49 -16.33
CA PHE A 471 28.88 -25.09 -15.13
C PHE A 471 29.93 -26.00 -14.50
N SER A 472 30.07 -25.96 -13.17
CA SER A 472 31.03 -26.81 -12.46
C SER A 472 30.52 -28.25 -12.33
N SER A 473 29.20 -28.46 -12.36
CA SER A 473 28.56 -29.77 -12.38
C SER A 473 27.16 -29.68 -12.99
N VAL A 474 26.56 -30.83 -13.29
CA VAL A 474 25.15 -30.94 -13.70
C VAL A 474 24.43 -31.91 -12.77
N ASN A 475 23.16 -31.62 -12.49
CA ASN A 475 22.26 -32.53 -11.81
C ASN A 475 21.43 -33.32 -12.83
N LEU A 476 21.67 -34.64 -12.86
CA LEU A 476 21.03 -35.58 -13.76
C LEU A 476 19.86 -36.35 -13.13
N THR A 477 19.45 -36.03 -11.90
CA THR A 477 18.38 -36.80 -11.21
C THR A 477 17.06 -36.81 -11.99
N ASN A 478 16.79 -35.77 -12.78
CA ASN A 478 15.59 -35.68 -13.64
C ASN A 478 15.69 -36.48 -14.96
N TYR A 479 16.81 -37.18 -15.20
CA TYR A 479 17.09 -37.89 -16.45
C TYR A 479 17.33 -39.39 -16.25
N ALA A 480 16.88 -39.97 -15.13
CA ALA A 480 16.95 -41.42 -14.91
C ALA A 480 16.22 -42.24 -15.99
N THR A 481 15.24 -41.63 -16.67
CA THR A 481 14.52 -42.17 -17.83
C THR A 481 14.70 -41.28 -19.06
N ASP A 482 14.31 -41.76 -20.23
CA ASP A 482 14.25 -40.99 -21.49
C ASP A 482 13.14 -39.91 -21.50
N SER A 483 12.25 -39.95 -20.52
CA SER A 483 11.28 -38.90 -20.20
C SER A 483 11.94 -37.80 -19.37
N GLY A 484 11.69 -36.54 -19.70
CA GLY A 484 12.32 -35.42 -19.01
C GLY A 484 12.30 -34.13 -19.84
N SER A 485 12.72 -33.05 -19.19
CA SER A 485 12.74 -31.69 -19.74
C SER A 485 13.81 -31.51 -20.81
N THR A 486 13.59 -30.60 -21.76
CA THR A 486 14.57 -30.27 -22.81
C THR A 486 15.39 -29.05 -22.45
N LEU A 487 16.66 -29.02 -22.87
CA LEU A 487 17.52 -27.84 -22.80
C LEU A 487 17.82 -27.35 -24.22
N ASN A 488 17.21 -26.23 -24.61
CA ASN A 488 17.42 -25.65 -25.92
C ASN A 488 18.61 -24.68 -25.90
N LEU A 489 19.59 -24.92 -26.75
CA LEU A 489 20.69 -24.00 -27.00
C LEU A 489 20.30 -23.14 -28.20
N GLY A 490 20.02 -21.85 -27.94
CA GLY A 490 19.51 -20.89 -28.92
C GLY A 490 20.51 -20.54 -30.04
N SER A 491 20.62 -19.27 -30.42
CA SER A 491 21.62 -18.84 -31.41
C SER A 491 23.04 -18.88 -30.84
N TYR A 492 23.99 -19.41 -31.61
CA TYR A 492 25.41 -19.50 -31.26
C TYR A 492 26.31 -19.18 -32.46
N SER A 493 27.54 -18.71 -32.18
CA SER A 493 28.61 -18.50 -33.18
C SER A 493 29.50 -19.74 -33.34
N TYR A 494 30.27 -19.77 -34.43
CA TYR A 494 31.37 -20.72 -34.60
C TYR A 494 32.38 -20.56 -33.44
N ASN A 495 32.84 -21.68 -32.85
CA ASN A 495 33.71 -21.76 -31.65
C ASN A 495 33.10 -21.32 -30.30
N SER A 496 31.79 -21.14 -30.20
CA SER A 496 31.16 -20.95 -28.90
C SER A 496 31.08 -22.27 -28.13
N THR A 497 31.47 -22.25 -26.86
CA THR A 497 31.56 -23.47 -26.03
C THR A 497 30.74 -23.29 -24.75
N ILE A 498 29.78 -24.19 -24.54
CA ILE A 498 29.22 -24.44 -23.21
C ILE A 498 29.92 -25.64 -22.62
N THR A 499 30.46 -25.46 -21.41
CA THR A 499 31.09 -26.54 -20.66
C THR A 499 30.23 -26.87 -19.45
N PHE A 500 29.83 -28.13 -19.31
CA PHE A 500 28.95 -28.57 -18.22
C PHE A 500 29.70 -29.04 -16.96
N ALA A 501 30.99 -29.36 -17.10
CA ALA A 501 31.87 -29.60 -15.96
C ALA A 501 33.34 -29.35 -16.30
N SER A 502 34.05 -28.83 -15.31
CA SER A 502 35.52 -28.74 -15.32
C SER A 502 36.20 -30.03 -14.84
N SER A 503 35.43 -31.01 -14.33
CA SER A 503 35.88 -32.32 -13.88
C SER A 503 35.15 -33.45 -14.65
N GLY A 504 35.54 -34.71 -14.44
CA GLY A 504 34.91 -35.86 -15.10
C GLY A 504 33.42 -36.00 -14.77
N ALA A 505 32.63 -36.61 -15.67
CA ALA A 505 31.18 -36.78 -15.49
C ALA A 505 30.78 -37.58 -14.22
N ASN A 506 31.71 -38.35 -13.66
CA ASN A 506 31.53 -39.06 -12.39
C ASN A 506 31.33 -38.14 -11.17
N THR A 507 31.58 -36.83 -11.28
CA THR A 507 31.33 -35.85 -10.22
C THR A 507 29.91 -35.27 -10.25
N TRP A 508 29.11 -35.62 -11.26
CA TRP A 508 27.76 -35.08 -11.45
C TRP A 508 26.74 -35.77 -10.52
N THR A 509 25.76 -35.01 -10.05
CA THR A 509 24.69 -35.57 -9.20
C THR A 509 23.77 -36.45 -10.03
N GLY A 510 23.47 -37.66 -9.56
CA GLY A 510 22.61 -38.62 -10.30
C GLY A 510 23.31 -39.32 -11.46
N TYR A 511 24.64 -39.20 -11.57
CA TYR A 511 25.43 -39.97 -12.53
C TYR A 511 25.71 -41.37 -11.99
N GLY A 512 25.17 -42.39 -12.67
CA GLY A 512 25.40 -43.81 -12.39
C GLY A 512 26.24 -44.47 -13.48
N ASP A 513 25.63 -45.38 -14.23
CA ASP A 513 26.24 -46.13 -15.35
C ASP A 513 26.31 -45.33 -16.68
N GLY A 514 25.96 -44.05 -16.66
CA GLY A 514 25.90 -43.19 -17.85
C GLY A 514 24.52 -43.11 -18.52
N THR A 515 23.53 -43.89 -18.08
CA THR A 515 22.15 -43.82 -18.63
C THR A 515 21.57 -42.41 -18.52
N SER A 516 21.68 -41.78 -17.35
CA SER A 516 21.16 -40.42 -17.15
C SER A 516 21.88 -39.35 -17.97
N LEU A 517 23.18 -39.56 -18.24
CA LEU A 517 23.95 -38.65 -19.10
C LEU A 517 23.49 -38.77 -20.56
N ASN A 518 23.29 -40.00 -21.04
CA ASN A 518 22.77 -40.24 -22.39
C ASN A 518 21.37 -39.63 -22.57
N ASN A 519 20.49 -39.84 -21.58
CA ASN A 519 19.15 -39.25 -21.59
C ASN A 519 19.20 -37.72 -21.61
N PHE A 520 20.04 -37.10 -20.77
CA PHE A 520 20.25 -35.65 -20.78
C PHE A 520 20.79 -35.14 -22.12
N ALA A 521 21.83 -35.78 -22.66
CA ALA A 521 22.45 -35.41 -23.93
C ALA A 521 21.44 -35.47 -25.10
N ASN A 522 20.58 -36.48 -25.12
CA ASN A 522 19.51 -36.63 -26.11
C ASN A 522 18.40 -35.56 -25.99
N LYS A 523 18.33 -34.84 -24.86
CA LYS A 523 17.35 -33.77 -24.61
C LYS A 523 17.92 -32.37 -24.80
N ILE A 524 19.19 -32.26 -25.19
CA ILE A 524 19.76 -31.00 -25.66
C ILE A 524 19.32 -30.76 -27.10
N GLN A 525 18.67 -29.62 -27.32
CA GLN A 525 18.18 -29.19 -28.63
C GLN A 525 19.00 -27.99 -29.11
N PHE A 526 19.06 -27.77 -30.42
CA PHE A 526 19.77 -26.64 -31.03
C PHE A 526 18.81 -25.78 -31.85
N GLY A 527 18.91 -24.46 -31.69
CA GLY A 527 17.99 -23.51 -32.30
C GLY A 527 18.14 -23.29 -33.82
N ASN A 528 19.33 -23.50 -34.39
CA ASN A 528 19.58 -23.28 -35.83
C ASN A 528 19.91 -24.60 -36.56
N SER A 529 19.23 -24.84 -37.68
CA SER A 529 19.59 -25.93 -38.61
C SER A 529 20.93 -25.64 -39.28
N GLY A 530 21.92 -26.51 -39.10
CA GLY A 530 23.16 -26.51 -39.89
C GLY A 530 24.42 -25.88 -39.27
N LEU A 531 24.35 -25.38 -38.03
CA LEU A 531 25.53 -24.97 -37.27
C LEU A 531 25.93 -26.07 -36.26
N LYS A 532 27.22 -26.16 -35.91
CA LYS A 532 27.74 -27.09 -34.90
C LYS A 532 28.13 -26.28 -33.66
N ALA A 533 27.45 -26.47 -32.53
CA ALA A 533 27.93 -25.97 -31.24
C ALA A 533 28.86 -27.02 -30.62
N GLN A 534 29.95 -26.57 -29.97
CA GLN A 534 30.79 -27.45 -29.18
C GLN A 534 30.21 -27.53 -27.77
N ILE A 535 29.69 -28.71 -27.42
CA ILE A 535 29.32 -29.03 -26.04
C ILE A 535 30.46 -29.83 -25.44
N SER A 536 30.98 -29.35 -24.32
CA SER A 536 31.96 -30.09 -23.54
C SER A 536 31.33 -30.57 -22.24
N PHE A 537 31.33 -31.88 -22.01
CA PHE A 537 30.86 -32.46 -20.75
C PHE A 537 31.98 -32.65 -19.72
N THR A 538 33.24 -32.35 -20.09
CA THR A 538 34.41 -32.38 -19.21
C THR A 538 35.40 -31.26 -19.58
N SER A 539 36.41 -31.00 -18.77
CA SER A 539 37.54 -30.14 -19.18
C SER A 539 38.48 -30.90 -20.12
N GLY A 540 38.76 -30.33 -21.29
CA GLY A 540 39.76 -30.84 -22.22
C GLY A 540 39.30 -30.79 -23.69
N ALA A 541 40.12 -30.20 -24.55
CA ALA A 541 39.94 -30.15 -26.01
C ALA A 541 39.88 -31.54 -26.68
N ASN A 542 40.15 -32.63 -25.94
CA ASN A 542 40.22 -34.00 -26.44
C ASN A 542 38.97 -34.85 -26.13
N GLY A 543 37.95 -34.29 -25.47
CA GLY A 543 36.68 -34.95 -25.14
C GLY A 543 35.46 -34.33 -25.84
N LEU A 544 35.68 -33.65 -26.97
CA LEU A 544 34.65 -32.93 -27.73
C LEU A 544 33.64 -33.93 -28.31
N THR A 545 32.46 -34.03 -27.70
CA THR A 545 31.34 -34.72 -28.34
C THR A 545 30.69 -33.72 -29.28
N TYR A 546 30.97 -33.85 -30.58
CA TYR A 546 30.23 -33.12 -31.59
C TYR A 546 28.81 -33.67 -31.61
N VAL A 547 27.88 -32.98 -30.93
CA VAL A 547 26.46 -33.29 -31.07
C VAL A 547 26.05 -32.79 -32.45
N THR A 548 26.07 -33.70 -33.42
CA THR A 548 25.54 -33.44 -34.76
C THR A 548 24.02 -33.47 -34.65
N ALA A 549 23.35 -32.45 -35.19
CA ALA A 549 21.91 -32.51 -35.38
C ALA A 549 21.60 -33.82 -36.15
N ILE A 550 20.77 -34.69 -35.58
CA ILE A 550 20.29 -35.87 -36.30
C ILE A 550 19.61 -35.34 -37.57
N PRO A 551 20.08 -35.70 -38.78
CA PRO A 551 19.42 -35.28 -40.00
C PRO A 551 17.96 -35.72 -39.94
N GLU A 552 17.03 -34.86 -40.36
CA GLU A 552 15.61 -35.26 -40.45
C GLU A 552 15.49 -36.60 -41.18
N PRO A 553 14.53 -37.48 -40.84
CA PRO A 553 14.32 -38.76 -41.53
C PRO A 553 14.30 -38.62 -43.06
N LYS A 554 13.87 -37.45 -43.57
CA LYS A 554 13.86 -37.08 -44.99
C LYS A 554 15.26 -37.03 -45.63
N VAL A 555 16.31 -36.69 -44.88
CA VAL A 555 17.70 -36.68 -45.37
C VAL A 555 18.20 -38.10 -45.60
N TYR A 556 17.85 -39.04 -44.71
CA TYR A 556 18.13 -40.47 -44.91
C TYR A 556 17.35 -41.03 -46.12
N VAL A 557 16.10 -40.62 -46.32
CA VAL A 557 15.30 -40.99 -47.49
C VAL A 557 15.89 -40.40 -48.78
N ALA A 558 16.36 -39.15 -48.78
CA ALA A 558 17.00 -38.53 -49.93
C ALA A 558 18.32 -39.21 -50.29
N MET A 559 19.14 -39.59 -49.30
CA MET A 559 20.36 -40.39 -49.49
C MET A 559 20.05 -41.77 -50.08
N ALA A 560 19.02 -42.46 -49.59
CA ALA A 560 18.59 -43.74 -50.14
C ALA A 560 18.10 -43.60 -51.60
N MET A 561 17.34 -42.54 -51.92
CA MET A 561 16.90 -42.26 -53.28
C MET A 561 18.04 -41.91 -54.23
N LEU A 562 19.06 -41.18 -53.75
CA LEU A 562 20.25 -40.87 -54.55
C LEU A 562 21.05 -42.13 -54.89
N VAL A 563 21.23 -43.03 -53.91
CA VAL A 563 21.91 -44.32 -54.14
C VAL A 563 21.11 -45.19 -55.12
N ALA A 564 19.78 -45.20 -55.02
CA ALA A 564 18.92 -45.90 -55.97
C ALA A 564 19.01 -45.31 -57.39
N LEU A 565 19.09 -43.99 -57.53
CA LEU A 565 19.25 -43.30 -58.82
C LEU A 565 20.61 -43.57 -59.46
N VAL A 566 21.69 -43.57 -58.67
CA VAL A 566 23.03 -43.96 -59.14
C VAL A 566 23.05 -45.43 -59.56
N GLY A 567 22.44 -46.32 -58.78
CA GLY A 567 22.29 -47.73 -59.14
C GLY A 567 21.50 -47.94 -60.44
N ALA A 568 20.42 -47.18 -60.65
CA ALA A 568 19.62 -47.22 -61.87
C ALA A 568 20.37 -46.66 -63.09
N ALA A 569 21.18 -45.61 -62.92
CA ALA A 569 22.02 -45.05 -63.97
C ALA A 569 23.12 -46.04 -64.39
N GLU A 570 23.76 -46.72 -63.44
CA GLU A 570 24.79 -47.71 -63.70
C GLU A 570 24.23 -48.99 -64.34
N TYR A 571 23.00 -49.39 -63.95
CA TYR A 571 22.27 -50.48 -64.61
C TYR A 571 21.92 -50.15 -66.06
N ARG A 572 21.47 -48.92 -66.35
CA ARG A 572 21.21 -48.47 -67.74
C ARG A 572 22.49 -48.42 -68.58
N ARG A 573 23.61 -47.96 -68.03
CA ARG A 573 24.92 -48.02 -68.69
C ARG A 573 25.31 -49.45 -69.08
N ARG A 574 25.15 -50.41 -68.16
CA ARG A 574 25.48 -51.82 -68.41
C ARG A 574 24.52 -52.48 -69.41
N ARG A 575 23.24 -52.10 -69.41
CA ARG A 575 22.26 -52.61 -70.39
C ARG A 575 22.51 -52.05 -71.79
N SER A 576 22.91 -50.78 -71.92
CA SER A 576 23.28 -50.18 -73.20
C SER A 576 24.55 -50.79 -73.79
N ALA A 577 25.52 -51.17 -72.95
CA ALA A 577 26.71 -51.91 -73.39
C ALA A 577 26.40 -53.34 -73.86
N LYS A 578 25.34 -53.98 -73.34
CA LYS A 578 24.91 -55.32 -73.75
C LYS A 578 24.06 -55.34 -75.02
N SER A 579 23.42 -54.22 -75.37
CA SER A 579 22.63 -54.07 -76.60
C SER A 579 23.46 -53.71 -77.83
N ALA A 580 24.75 -53.39 -77.66
CA ALA A 580 25.70 -53.12 -78.75
C ALA A 580 26.53 -54.37 -79.14
N ALA A 581 26.22 -55.53 -78.56
CA ALA A 581 26.93 -56.80 -78.76
C ALA A 581 26.01 -57.92 -79.29
N VAL A 582 24.94 -57.57 -80.01
CA VAL A 582 24.07 -58.48 -80.77
C VAL A 582 23.99 -58.02 -82.20
#